data_AF-A0A370X0Q8-F1
#
_entry.id   AF-A0A370X0Q8-F1
#
_cell.length_a   1.000
_cell.length_b   1.000
_cell.length_c   1.000
_cell.angle_alpha   90.00
_cell.angle_beta   90.00
_cell.angle_gamma   90.00
#
_symmetry.space_group_name_H-M   'P 1'
#
loop_
_entity.id
_entity.type
_entity.pdbx_description
1 polymer ?
#
loop_
_entity_poly.entity_id
_entity_poly.type
_entity_poly.pdbx_seq_one_letter_code
_entity_poly.pdbx_strand_id
1 'polypeptide(L)'
;MNNNDQYRKLMPPEPISPEEQCTCAEIQAIYLAFDLTENPIHCDICRGAVAPERIELTPSQVDAVADWTTTFGSIYKLWLQSGSYEAWAYEQLVEAGSAVNLGGMAVAGALSTGRSCGYLWFWNERRPDCCPRCASALDTLPNAFLRCPICKVYV
;
A
#
# COMPACT_ATOMS: atom_id res chain seq x y z
N MET A 1 17.25 12.80 19.37
CA MET A 1 15.91 12.61 18.77
C MET A 1 15.48 11.20 19.09
N ASN A 2 14.33 11.00 19.73
CA ASN A 2 13.82 9.65 19.98
C ASN A 2 13.53 8.99 18.63
N ASN A 3 13.92 7.72 18.47
CA ASN A 3 13.74 6.96 17.23
C ASN A 3 12.26 6.87 16.78
N ASN A 4 11.30 7.13 17.69
CA ASN A 4 9.86 7.20 17.39
C ASN A 4 9.42 8.48 16.67
N ASP A 5 10.16 9.58 16.75
CA ASP A 5 9.66 10.85 16.22
C ASP A 5 9.62 10.86 14.69
N GLN A 6 10.51 10.08 14.04
CA GLN A 6 10.55 9.99 12.58
C GLN A 6 9.34 9.24 11.99
N TYR A 7 8.79 8.25 12.71
CA TYR A 7 7.68 7.42 12.23
C TYR A 7 6.30 7.99 12.55
N ARG A 8 6.24 9.12 13.26
CA ARG A 8 4.99 9.77 13.69
C ARG A 8 3.98 9.97 12.55
N LYS A 9 4.44 10.20 11.32
CA LYS A 9 3.56 10.38 10.15
C LYS A 9 2.81 9.11 9.73
N LEU A 10 3.30 7.94 10.13
CA LEU A 10 2.72 6.63 9.84
C LEU A 10 2.05 6.02 11.07
N MET A 11 1.96 6.76 12.18
CA MET A 11 1.30 6.28 13.38
C MET A 11 -0.18 6.69 13.35
N PRO A 12 -1.11 5.73 13.39
CA PRO A 12 -2.51 6.07 13.54
C PRO A 12 -2.77 6.76 14.89
N PRO A 13 -3.82 7.59 14.99
CA PRO A 13 -4.16 8.30 16.22
C PRO A 13 -4.53 7.35 17.37
N GLU A 14 -5.12 6.20 17.02
CA GLU A 14 -5.40 5.11 17.94
C GLU A 14 -4.45 3.93 17.66
N PRO A 15 -3.95 3.22 18.69
CA PRO A 15 -3.12 2.05 18.48
C PRO A 15 -3.85 0.97 17.68
N ILE A 16 -3.19 0.41 16.67
CA ILE A 16 -3.68 -0.75 15.91
C ILE A 16 -3.90 -1.91 16.89
N SER A 17 -5.03 -2.61 16.78
CA SER A 17 -5.32 -3.74 17.66
C SER A 17 -4.27 -4.86 17.50
N PRO A 18 -3.96 -5.65 18.54
CA PRO A 18 -2.96 -6.71 18.43
C PRO A 18 -3.28 -7.76 17.35
N GLU A 19 -4.55 -7.94 17.02
CA GLU A 19 -5.03 -8.89 15.99
C GLU A 19 -4.83 -8.38 14.55
N GLU A 20 -4.74 -7.06 14.36
CA GLU A 20 -4.47 -6.42 13.07
C GLU A 20 -2.96 -6.23 12.82
N GLN A 21 -2.13 -6.39 13.84
CA GLN A 21 -0.68 -6.26 13.74
C GLN A 21 0.00 -7.50 13.16
N CYS A 22 1.08 -7.29 12.43
CA CYS A 22 1.94 -8.36 11.95
C CYS A 22 2.64 -9.09 13.10
N THR A 23 2.42 -10.40 13.21
CA THR A 23 3.03 -11.27 14.24
C THR A 23 4.18 -12.13 13.72
N CYS A 24 4.54 -12.03 12.44
CA CYS A 24 5.66 -12.78 11.86
C CYS A 24 6.97 -12.41 12.56
N ALA A 25 7.83 -13.39 12.88
CA ALA A 25 9.12 -13.12 13.51
C ALA A 25 10.05 -12.30 12.61
N GLU A 26 10.11 -12.68 11.32
CA GLU A 26 10.87 -11.98 10.28
C GLU A 26 9.91 -11.44 9.21
N ILE A 27 10.22 -10.25 8.69
CA ILE A 27 9.44 -9.60 7.64
C ILE A 27 10.28 -9.57 6.37
N GLN A 28 10.19 -10.64 5.58
CA GLN A 28 10.96 -10.80 4.33
C GLN A 28 10.34 -10.02 3.16
N ALA A 29 9.02 -9.89 3.15
CA ALA A 29 8.28 -9.18 2.14
C ALA A 29 7.10 -8.41 2.74
N ILE A 30 6.81 -7.27 2.14
CA ILE A 30 5.70 -6.39 2.49
C ILE A 30 4.92 -5.99 1.23
N TYR A 31 3.75 -5.42 1.42
CA TYR A 31 3.05 -4.69 0.37
C TYR A 31 2.49 -3.38 0.91
N LEU A 32 2.40 -2.39 0.02
CA LEU A 32 1.77 -1.10 0.25
C LEU A 32 0.29 -1.20 -0.15
N ALA A 33 -0.63 -0.94 0.78
CA ALA A 33 -2.07 -0.93 0.53
C ALA A 33 -2.73 0.21 1.29
N PHE A 34 -3.72 0.85 0.67
CA PHE A 34 -4.58 1.78 1.40
C PHE A 34 -5.77 1.03 1.98
N ASP A 35 -5.88 1.02 3.30
CA ASP A 35 -6.93 0.32 4.06
C ASP A 35 -7.63 1.22 5.08
N LEU A 36 -7.68 2.53 4.81
CA LEU A 36 -8.22 3.57 5.68
C LEU A 36 -7.40 3.86 6.95
N THR A 37 -6.18 3.36 7.03
CA THR A 37 -5.23 3.69 8.11
C THR A 37 -4.07 4.56 7.63
N GLU A 38 -3.39 5.23 8.57
CA GLU A 38 -2.17 6.00 8.30
C GLU A 38 -0.96 5.13 7.97
N ASN A 39 -0.95 3.85 8.39
CA ASN A 39 0.13 2.90 8.12
C ASN A 39 -0.25 1.92 7.01
N PRO A 40 0.06 2.22 5.74
CA PRO A 40 -0.33 1.38 4.61
C PRO A 40 0.56 0.15 4.41
N ILE A 41 1.42 -0.20 5.37
CA ILE A 41 2.46 -1.21 5.19
C ILE A 41 2.02 -2.51 5.83
N HIS A 42 1.86 -3.54 5.01
CA HIS A 42 1.37 -4.85 5.45
C HIS A 42 2.36 -5.95 5.16
N CYS A 43 2.34 -6.99 5.99
CA CYS A 43 3.14 -8.18 5.79
C CYS A 43 2.58 -9.03 4.63
N ASP A 44 3.45 -9.47 3.73
CA ASP A 44 3.07 -10.34 2.62
C ASP A 44 2.59 -11.74 3.08
N ILE A 45 2.89 -12.14 4.32
CA ILE A 45 2.51 -13.47 4.84
C ILE A 45 1.22 -13.38 5.65
N CYS A 46 1.25 -12.66 6.78
CA CYS A 46 0.12 -12.60 7.70
C CYS A 46 -0.87 -11.46 7.41
N ARG A 47 -0.57 -10.58 6.44
CA ARG A 47 -1.39 -9.41 6.04
C ARG A 47 -1.61 -8.35 7.12
N GLY A 48 -1.14 -8.57 8.35
CA GLY A 48 -1.17 -7.59 9.41
C GLY A 48 -0.29 -6.38 9.13
N ALA A 49 -0.65 -5.26 9.74
CA ALA A 49 0.09 -4.01 9.67
C ALA A 49 1.49 -4.17 10.27
N VAL A 50 2.49 -3.70 9.55
CA VAL A 50 3.90 -3.76 9.94
C VAL A 50 4.30 -2.42 10.55
N ALA A 51 4.73 -2.45 11.81
CA ALA A 51 5.29 -1.28 12.46
C ALA A 51 6.56 -0.80 11.69
N PRO A 52 6.66 0.48 11.29
CA PRO A 52 7.79 1.01 10.52
C PRO A 52 9.16 0.79 11.19
N GLU A 53 9.20 0.77 12.53
CA GLU A 53 10.40 0.50 13.32
C GLU A 53 10.98 -0.88 13.04
N ARG A 54 10.12 -1.87 12.79
CA ARG A 54 10.54 -3.26 12.54
C ARG A 54 11.20 -3.44 11.17
N ILE A 55 11.03 -2.47 10.30
CA ILE A 55 11.53 -2.47 8.94
C ILE A 55 12.44 -1.26 8.66
N GLU A 56 12.81 -0.52 9.70
CA GLU A 56 13.87 0.50 9.68
C GLU A 56 13.77 1.47 8.49
N LEU A 57 12.59 2.05 8.24
CA LEU A 57 12.42 2.98 7.12
C LEU A 57 13.28 4.23 7.31
N THR A 58 13.90 4.70 6.23
CA THR A 58 14.59 5.99 6.23
C THR A 58 13.59 7.14 6.35
N PRO A 59 13.99 8.33 6.83
CA PRO A 59 13.11 9.50 6.87
C PRO A 59 12.47 9.83 5.51
N SER A 60 13.23 9.69 4.42
CA SER A 60 12.72 9.90 3.06
C SER A 60 11.69 8.85 2.63
N GLN A 61 11.83 7.60 3.07
CA GLN A 61 10.83 6.56 2.82
C GLN A 61 9.56 6.83 3.62
N VAL A 62 9.70 7.27 4.88
CA VAL A 62 8.55 7.64 5.73
C VAL A 62 7.74 8.77 5.10
N ASP A 63 8.42 9.83 4.64
CA ASP A 63 7.77 10.95 3.97
C ASP A 63 7.05 10.50 2.69
N ALA A 64 7.71 9.71 1.86
CA ALA A 64 7.13 9.22 0.61
C ALA A 64 5.89 8.32 0.84
N VAL A 65 5.93 7.46 1.86
CA VAL A 65 4.78 6.63 2.24
C VAL A 65 3.63 7.52 2.74
N ALA A 66 3.90 8.44 3.65
CA ALA A 66 2.88 9.31 4.24
C ALA A 66 2.21 10.23 3.20
N ASP A 67 2.99 10.81 2.29
CA ASP A 67 2.48 11.67 1.22
C ASP A 67 1.59 10.88 0.24
N TRP A 68 2.01 9.65 -0.10
CA TRP A 68 1.19 8.75 -0.92
C TRP A 68 -0.11 8.37 -0.21
N THR A 69 -0.07 7.96 1.06
CA THR A 69 -1.26 7.61 1.85
C THR A 69 -2.24 8.77 1.92
N THR A 70 -1.74 9.98 2.16
CA THR A 70 -2.56 11.20 2.24
C THR A 70 -3.24 11.50 0.91
N THR A 71 -2.49 11.38 -0.20
CA THR A 71 -3.01 11.59 -1.55
C THR A 71 -4.06 10.55 -1.90
N PHE A 72 -3.74 9.26 -1.70
CA PHE A 72 -4.65 8.14 -1.96
C PHE A 72 -5.93 8.28 -1.14
N GLY A 73 -5.80 8.52 0.17
CA GLY A 73 -6.94 8.67 1.07
C GLY A 73 -7.82 9.86 0.72
N SER A 74 -7.24 10.97 0.24
CA SER A 74 -8.01 12.13 -0.24
C SER A 74 -8.85 11.79 -1.47
N ILE A 75 -8.26 11.08 -2.45
CA ILE A 75 -8.97 10.64 -3.66
C ILE A 75 -10.05 9.62 -3.28
N TYR A 76 -9.73 8.66 -2.42
CA TYR A 76 -10.68 7.66 -1.94
C TYR A 76 -11.89 8.29 -1.24
N LYS A 77 -11.68 9.33 -0.41
CA LYS A 77 -12.77 10.09 0.23
C LYS A 77 -13.65 10.80 -0.80
N LEU A 78 -13.06 11.39 -1.85
CA LEU A 78 -13.83 12.03 -2.94
C LEU A 78 -14.68 11.01 -3.71
N TRP A 79 -14.16 9.80 -3.91
CA TRP A 79 -14.92 8.71 -4.48
C TRP A 79 -16.11 8.31 -3.59
N LEU A 80 -15.90 8.11 -2.29
CA LEU A 80 -16.96 7.74 -1.35
C LEU A 80 -18.06 8.79 -1.15
N GLN A 81 -17.79 10.07 -1.41
CA GLN A 81 -18.76 11.14 -1.20
C GLN A 81 -19.87 11.18 -2.27
N SER A 82 -19.83 10.30 -3.27
CA SER A 82 -20.85 10.15 -4.34
C SER A 82 -21.35 11.46 -4.92
N GLY A 83 -20.41 12.37 -5.17
CA GLY A 83 -20.67 13.72 -5.67
C GLY A 83 -20.10 13.94 -7.07
N SER A 84 -19.92 15.21 -7.45
CA SER A 84 -19.35 15.59 -8.75
C SER A 84 -17.94 15.06 -9.02
N TYR A 85 -17.22 14.66 -7.96
CA TYR A 85 -15.86 14.13 -8.06
C TYR A 85 -15.78 12.61 -8.12
N GLU A 86 -16.90 11.88 -7.97
CA GLU A 86 -16.87 10.42 -7.84
C GLU A 86 -16.22 9.74 -9.04
N ALA A 87 -16.68 10.06 -10.26
CA ALA A 87 -16.17 9.46 -11.49
C ALA A 87 -14.68 9.75 -11.71
N TRP A 88 -14.28 11.01 -11.50
CA TRP A 88 -12.88 11.42 -11.59
C TRP A 88 -12.01 10.70 -10.55
N ALA A 89 -12.47 10.62 -9.30
CA ALA A 89 -11.73 9.99 -8.23
C ALA A 89 -11.58 8.48 -8.48
N TYR A 90 -12.66 7.82 -8.92
CA TYR A 90 -12.59 6.41 -9.32
C TYR A 90 -11.57 6.19 -10.43
N GLU A 91 -11.60 6.99 -11.49
CA GLU A 91 -10.62 6.94 -12.58
C GLU A 91 -9.18 7.08 -12.05
N GLN A 92 -8.92 8.03 -11.14
CA GLN A 92 -7.60 8.16 -10.52
C GLN A 92 -7.19 6.90 -9.75
N LEU A 93 -8.11 6.21 -9.07
CA LEU A 93 -7.80 5.01 -8.30
C LEU A 93 -7.56 3.78 -9.18
N VAL A 94 -8.24 3.65 -10.33
CA VAL A 94 -8.18 2.44 -11.16
C VAL A 94 -7.30 2.54 -12.41
N GLU A 95 -6.89 3.73 -12.82
CA GLU A 95 -6.08 3.92 -14.03
C GLU A 95 -4.58 3.68 -13.77
N ALA A 96 -3.96 2.85 -14.61
CA ALA A 96 -2.53 2.48 -14.52
C ALA A 96 -1.59 3.70 -14.53
N GLY A 97 -1.95 4.73 -15.30
CA GLY A 97 -1.16 5.94 -15.51
C GLY A 97 -1.50 7.09 -14.56
N SER A 98 -2.40 6.90 -13.60
CA SER A 98 -2.76 7.96 -12.66
C SER A 98 -1.58 8.32 -11.75
N ALA A 99 -1.53 9.58 -11.30
CA ALA A 99 -0.45 10.04 -10.45
C ALA A 99 -0.36 9.25 -9.13
N VAL A 100 -1.50 8.85 -8.56
CA VAL A 100 -1.55 8.11 -7.30
C VAL A 100 -1.03 6.68 -7.44
N ASN A 101 -1.32 6.01 -8.56
CA ASN A 101 -0.85 4.65 -8.82
C ASN A 101 0.64 4.64 -9.20
N LEU A 102 1.07 5.59 -10.03
CA LEU A 102 2.50 5.78 -10.34
C LEU A 102 3.30 6.11 -9.07
N GLY A 103 2.76 6.97 -8.22
CA GLY A 103 3.35 7.31 -6.91
C GLY A 103 3.45 6.10 -5.99
N GLY A 104 2.38 5.33 -5.82
CA GLY A 104 2.36 4.14 -4.97
C GLY A 104 3.35 3.06 -5.42
N MET A 105 3.46 2.84 -6.73
CA MET A 105 4.46 1.93 -7.28
C MET A 105 5.90 2.46 -7.13
N ALA A 106 6.12 3.77 -7.22
CA ALA A 106 7.42 4.35 -6.96
C ALA A 106 7.83 4.20 -5.48
N VAL A 107 6.90 4.41 -4.55
CA VAL A 107 7.09 4.16 -3.12
C VAL A 107 7.42 2.69 -2.87
N ALA A 108 6.63 1.75 -3.41
CA ALA A 108 6.91 0.32 -3.31
C ALA A 108 8.29 -0.05 -3.89
N GLY A 109 8.69 0.58 -5.01
CA GLY A 109 10.02 0.44 -5.58
C GLY A 109 11.14 0.94 -4.66
N ALA A 110 10.95 2.08 -3.99
CA ALA A 110 11.92 2.63 -3.04
C ALA A 110 12.07 1.74 -1.79
N LEU A 111 10.96 1.18 -1.29
CA LEU A 111 10.94 0.22 -0.19
C LEU A 111 11.60 -1.12 -0.59
N SER A 112 11.57 -1.45 -1.89
CA SER A 112 12.15 -2.68 -2.44
C SER A 112 13.67 -2.77 -2.34
N THR A 113 14.36 -1.68 -2.00
CA THR A 113 15.82 -1.64 -1.84
C THR A 113 16.31 -2.39 -0.59
N GLY A 114 15.50 -2.48 0.46
CA GLY A 114 15.83 -3.20 1.70
C GLY A 114 15.14 -4.56 1.85
N ARG A 115 13.98 -4.74 1.22
CA ARG A 115 13.15 -5.96 1.27
C ARG A 115 12.14 -5.98 0.15
N SER A 116 11.66 -7.13 -0.32
CA SER A 116 10.64 -7.16 -1.38
C SER A 116 9.40 -6.37 -0.96
N CYS A 117 9.01 -5.38 -1.76
CA CYS A 117 7.77 -4.61 -1.53
C CYS A 117 6.87 -4.66 -2.77
N GLY A 118 5.59 -4.96 -2.54
CA GLY A 118 4.53 -4.92 -3.53
C GLY A 118 3.66 -3.68 -3.44
N TYR A 119 2.84 -3.46 -4.46
CA TYR A 119 1.78 -2.44 -4.46
C TYR A 119 0.42 -3.12 -4.63
N LEU A 120 -0.46 -3.02 -3.64
CA LEU A 120 -1.84 -3.52 -3.76
C LEU A 120 -2.66 -2.53 -4.58
N TRP A 121 -3.09 -3.00 -5.74
CA TRP A 121 -3.95 -2.23 -6.63
C TRP A 121 -5.30 -2.00 -5.98
N PHE A 122 -5.96 -0.88 -6.28
CA PHE A 122 -7.34 -0.70 -5.89
C PHE A 122 -8.30 -1.25 -6.94
N TRP A 123 -9.29 -2.01 -6.49
CA TRP A 123 -10.45 -2.38 -7.29
C TRP A 123 -11.70 -2.31 -6.39
N ASN A 124 -12.85 -2.04 -7.01
CA ASN A 124 -14.12 -1.99 -6.30
C ASN A 124 -14.79 -3.38 -6.30
N GLU A 125 -15.59 -3.70 -7.33
CA GLU A 125 -16.39 -4.93 -7.34
C GLU A 125 -15.67 -6.11 -8.00
N ARG A 126 -14.87 -5.83 -9.03
CA ARG A 126 -14.22 -6.87 -9.83
C ARG A 126 -12.71 -6.75 -9.71
N ARG A 127 -12.11 -7.78 -9.12
CA ARG A 127 -10.66 -7.98 -9.14
C ARG A 127 -10.18 -8.16 -10.59
N PRO A 128 -9.08 -7.51 -11.00
CA PRO A 128 -8.46 -7.74 -12.30
C PRO A 128 -8.03 -9.21 -12.49
N ASP A 129 -8.32 -9.76 -13.68
CA ASP A 129 -7.88 -11.11 -14.07
C ASP A 129 -6.40 -11.13 -14.53
N CYS A 130 -5.84 -9.95 -14.82
CA CYS A 130 -4.45 -9.75 -15.23
C CYS A 130 -3.87 -8.51 -14.56
N CYS A 131 -2.56 -8.31 -14.64
CA CYS A 131 -1.91 -7.15 -14.04
C CYS A 131 -2.45 -5.84 -14.65
N PRO A 132 -3.02 -4.92 -13.86
CA PRO A 132 -3.61 -3.69 -14.37
C PRO A 132 -2.57 -2.75 -15.01
N ARG A 133 -1.28 -2.94 -14.73
CA ARG A 133 -0.19 -2.15 -15.32
C ARG A 133 0.35 -2.70 -16.64
N CYS A 134 0.51 -4.01 -16.76
CA CYS A 134 1.23 -4.62 -17.88
C CYS A 134 0.46 -5.73 -18.60
N ALA A 135 -0.79 -5.98 -18.21
CA ALA A 135 -1.66 -7.04 -18.73
C ALA A 135 -1.11 -8.48 -18.63
N SER A 136 0.03 -8.69 -17.96
CA SER A 136 0.60 -10.02 -17.76
C SER A 136 -0.24 -10.85 -16.79
N ALA A 137 -0.12 -12.18 -16.90
CA ALA A 137 -0.72 -13.11 -15.97
C ALA A 137 -0.22 -12.87 -14.53
N LEU A 138 -1.07 -13.24 -13.56
CA LEU A 138 -0.79 -13.08 -12.14
C LEU A 138 -0.52 -14.45 -11.52
N ASP A 139 0.47 -14.50 -10.65
CA ASP A 139 0.80 -15.69 -9.87
C ASP A 139 -0.06 -15.72 -8.61
N THR A 140 -0.60 -16.88 -8.25
CA THR A 140 -1.32 -17.05 -6.99
C THR A 140 -0.32 -17.24 -5.85
N LEU A 141 -0.42 -16.39 -4.82
CA LEU A 141 0.37 -16.51 -3.61
C LEU A 141 -0.32 -17.40 -2.56
N PRO A 142 0.42 -17.97 -1.60
CA PRO A 142 -0.16 -18.79 -0.53
C PRO A 142 -1.23 -18.09 0.32
N ASN A 143 -1.22 -16.75 0.36
CA ASN A 143 -2.16 -15.90 1.10
C ASN A 143 -3.42 -15.52 0.28
N ALA A 144 -3.63 -16.16 -0.87
CA ALA A 144 -4.71 -15.93 -1.84
C ALA A 144 -4.68 -14.60 -2.59
N PHE A 145 -3.68 -13.74 -2.38
CA PHE A 145 -3.43 -12.63 -3.30
C PHE A 145 -2.89 -13.14 -4.63
N LEU A 146 -3.18 -12.39 -5.69
CA LEU A 146 -2.57 -12.55 -6.99
C LEU A 146 -1.48 -11.50 -7.15
N ARG A 147 -0.30 -11.88 -7.62
CA ARG A 147 0.82 -10.95 -7.79
C ARG A 147 1.37 -11.01 -9.21
N CYS A 148 1.60 -9.85 -9.80
CA CYS A 148 2.33 -9.77 -11.06
C CYS A 148 3.84 -10.00 -10.80
N PRO A 149 4.47 -11.01 -11.45
CA PRO A 149 5.90 -11.27 -11.26
C PRO A 149 6.79 -10.15 -11.79
N ILE A 150 6.29 -9.37 -12.76
CA ILE A 150 7.02 -8.26 -13.41
C ILE A 150 6.85 -6.97 -12.61
N CYS A 151 5.62 -6.49 -12.45
CA CYS A 151 5.35 -5.18 -11.84
C CYS A 151 5.33 -5.20 -10.31
N LYS A 152 5.32 -6.38 -9.68
CA LYS A 152 5.11 -6.56 -8.23
C LYS A 152 3.81 -5.91 -7.72
N VAL A 153 2.83 -5.78 -8.60
CA VAL A 153 1.46 -5.33 -8.27
C VAL A 153 0.67 -6.53 -7.74
N TYR A 154 -0.08 -6.31 -6.68
CA TYR A 154 -0.97 -7.25 -6.03
C TYR A 154 -2.41 -6.92 -6.42
N VAL A 155 -3.24 -7.94 -6.59
CA VAL A 155 -4.70 -7.86 -6.75
C VAL A 155 -5.39 -9.00 -5.99
#